data_AF-A0A2R8B9C7-F1
#
_entry.id   AF-A0A2R8B9C7-F1
#
_cell.length_a   1.000
_cell.length_b   1.000
_cell.length_c   1.000
_cell.angle_alpha   90.00
_cell.angle_beta   90.00
_cell.angle_gamma   90.00
#
_symmetry.space_group_name_H-M   'P 1'
#
loop_
_entity.id
_entity.type
_entity.pdbx_description
1 polymer ?
#
loop_
_entity_poly.entity_id
_entity_poly.type
_entity_poly.pdbx_seq_one_letter_code
_entity_poly.pdbx_strand_id
1 'polypeptide(L)'
;MNSVSIGDLAHSYLLQRRGSGLRAEMSKLNQELASGQIADIKSILAGNFSYLSDIETSMSHLNAYKTSSAEATQFTSAMQSALDVVQTQSTDLGTNILSVVAGGIDAVSRQVTVEAREQLGAIVNTLNTDLAGRSIFSGTASNQAPLASSTDILNSVRSVMAGQIGPTDKLAAVDAWFADPAGFDAVIYQGSSDAMAPFRLSEHEDLSLDVRANDEAIKDVIRNVAVAALADDAALGIDFTERAALLNDAGVGLMTNAADVTALRANIGFIEERIDDIATRNSIESTSLEYAKGALLSVDPYETATRLEEVQFQLQSLYTVTVRSSELTLVNFL
;
A
#
# COMPACT_ATOMS: atom_id res chain seq x y z
N MET A 1 10.12 -74.34 -23.86
CA MET A 1 9.12 -73.26 -23.98
C MET A 1 8.20 -73.41 -22.78
N ASN A 2 8.45 -72.65 -21.71
CA ASN A 2 7.63 -72.72 -20.49
C ASN A 2 6.25 -72.16 -20.76
N SER A 3 5.24 -73.00 -20.68
CA SER A 3 3.84 -72.56 -20.61
C SER A 3 3.64 -71.87 -19.27
N VAL A 4 3.80 -70.55 -19.23
CA VAL A 4 3.29 -69.73 -18.13
C VAL A 4 1.78 -69.95 -18.13
N SER A 5 1.28 -70.65 -17.12
CA SER A 5 -0.14 -70.89 -16.93
C SER A 5 -0.84 -69.54 -16.75
N ILE A 6 -2.03 -69.37 -17.34
CA ILE A 6 -2.87 -68.17 -17.17
C ILE A 6 -3.11 -67.86 -15.68
N GLY A 7 -3.09 -68.88 -14.81
CA GLY A 7 -3.17 -68.74 -13.35
C GLY A 7 -1.96 -68.05 -12.70
N ASP A 8 -0.73 -68.33 -13.14
CA ASP A 8 0.49 -67.71 -12.61
C ASP A 8 0.62 -66.24 -13.03
N LEU A 9 0.22 -65.96 -14.27
CA LEU A 9 0.17 -64.59 -14.80
C LEU A 9 -0.89 -63.75 -14.08
N ALA A 10 -2.07 -64.35 -13.80
CA ALA A 10 -3.11 -63.69 -13.00
C ALA A 10 -2.66 -63.48 -11.54
N HIS A 11 -1.94 -64.42 -10.94
CA HIS A 11 -1.49 -64.30 -9.56
C HIS A 11 -0.37 -63.26 -9.40
N SER A 12 0.63 -63.25 -10.28
CA SER A 12 1.68 -62.23 -10.31
C SER A 12 1.13 -60.83 -10.56
N TYR A 13 0.18 -60.68 -11.49
CA TYR A 13 -0.49 -59.40 -11.75
C TYR A 13 -1.29 -58.91 -10.53
N LEU A 14 -1.96 -59.83 -9.81
CA LEU A 14 -2.70 -59.50 -8.59
C LEU A 14 -1.77 -59.05 -7.46
N LEU A 15 -0.64 -59.74 -7.26
CA LEU A 15 0.39 -59.35 -6.29
C LEU A 15 1.00 -57.99 -6.64
N GLN A 16 1.29 -57.75 -7.92
CA GLN A 16 1.86 -56.49 -8.40
C GLN A 16 0.88 -55.32 -8.22
N ARG A 17 -0.41 -55.52 -8.53
CA ARG A 17 -1.47 -54.53 -8.30
C ARG A 17 -1.62 -54.22 -6.81
N ARG A 18 -1.61 -55.24 -5.95
CA ARG A 18 -1.71 -55.06 -4.50
C ARG A 18 -0.48 -54.33 -3.93
N GLY A 19 0.71 -54.67 -4.42
CA GLY A 19 1.96 -53.98 -4.05
C GLY A 19 1.96 -52.52 -4.48
N SER A 20 1.47 -52.22 -5.68
CA SER A 20 1.29 -50.83 -6.14
C SER A 20 0.30 -50.06 -5.25
N GLY A 21 -0.82 -50.70 -4.86
CA GLY A 21 -1.81 -50.10 -3.98
C GLY A 21 -1.24 -49.77 -2.60
N LEU A 22 -0.59 -50.73 -1.96
CA LEU A 22 0.00 -50.53 -0.63
C LEU A 22 1.15 -49.49 -0.65
N ARG A 23 1.95 -49.42 -1.71
CA ARG A 23 2.97 -48.36 -1.86
C ARG A 23 2.34 -46.98 -1.98
N ALA A 24 1.25 -46.86 -2.74
CA ALA A 24 0.52 -45.60 -2.87
C ALA A 24 -0.09 -45.17 -1.53
N GLU A 25 -0.69 -46.11 -0.80
CA GLU A 25 -1.27 -45.87 0.53
C GLU A 25 -0.19 -45.51 1.57
N MET A 26 0.96 -46.18 1.54
CA MET A 26 2.11 -45.83 2.37
C MET A 26 2.61 -44.41 2.07
N SER A 27 2.72 -44.03 0.80
CA SER A 27 3.12 -42.68 0.40
C SER A 27 2.12 -41.63 0.89
N LYS A 28 0.82 -41.93 0.80
CA LYS A 28 -0.27 -41.08 1.30
C LYS A 28 -0.16 -40.89 2.81
N LEU A 29 -0.09 -41.98 3.58
CA LEU A 29 0.01 -41.93 5.04
C LEU A 29 1.28 -41.24 5.53
N ASN A 30 2.40 -41.41 4.81
CA ASN A 30 3.63 -40.67 5.09
C ASN A 30 3.44 -39.15 4.88
N GLN A 31 2.75 -38.75 3.81
CA GLN A 31 2.43 -37.34 3.56
C GLN A 31 1.46 -36.79 4.62
N GLU A 32 0.44 -37.56 5.00
CA GLU A 32 -0.52 -37.18 6.04
C GLU A 32 0.14 -37.02 7.41
N LEU A 33 1.03 -37.95 7.78
CA LEU A 33 1.78 -37.87 9.02
C LEU A 33 2.77 -36.70 9.04
N ALA A 34 3.44 -36.42 7.91
CA ALA A 34 4.40 -35.33 7.81
C ALA A 34 3.75 -33.95 7.78
N SER A 35 2.60 -33.81 7.11
CA SER A 35 1.87 -32.54 6.98
C SER A 35 0.86 -32.30 8.10
N GLY A 36 0.45 -33.34 8.83
CA GLY A 36 -0.66 -33.27 9.79
C GLY A 36 -2.03 -33.06 9.12
N GLN A 37 -2.10 -33.15 7.80
CA GLN A 37 -3.31 -32.92 7.01
C GLN A 37 -3.64 -34.12 6.13
N ILE A 38 -4.93 -34.36 5.91
CA ILE A 38 -5.47 -35.39 5.02
C ILE A 38 -4.99 -35.11 3.59
N ALA A 39 -4.36 -36.11 2.97
CA ALA A 39 -3.84 -36.01 1.60
C ALA A 39 -4.93 -36.31 0.56
N ASP A 40 -5.93 -37.12 0.92
CA ASP A 40 -7.08 -37.42 0.07
C ASP A 40 -8.34 -36.72 0.56
N ILE A 41 -8.37 -35.41 0.33
CA ILE A 41 -9.50 -34.53 0.65
C ILE A 41 -10.80 -35.05 0.01
N LYS A 42 -10.71 -35.75 -1.14
CA LYS A 42 -11.85 -36.19 -1.92
C LYS A 42 -12.62 -37.35 -1.29
N SER A 43 -11.93 -38.30 -0.65
CA SER A 43 -12.61 -39.41 0.00
C SER A 43 -13.28 -39.02 1.31
N ILE A 44 -12.76 -38.00 2.01
CA ILE A 44 -13.28 -37.59 3.32
C ILE A 44 -14.50 -36.67 3.21
N LEU A 45 -14.50 -35.74 2.26
CA LEU A 45 -15.65 -34.84 2.07
C LEU A 45 -16.83 -35.49 1.32
N ALA A 46 -16.76 -36.78 0.98
CA ALA A 46 -17.80 -37.53 0.27
C ALA A 46 -18.34 -36.82 -1.00
N GLY A 47 -17.50 -36.02 -1.66
CA GLY A 47 -17.87 -35.23 -2.84
C GLY A 47 -18.43 -33.83 -2.56
N ASN A 48 -18.64 -33.44 -1.30
CA ASN A 48 -19.10 -32.10 -0.92
C ASN A 48 -17.92 -31.15 -0.67
N PHE A 49 -17.37 -30.58 -1.74
CA PHE A 49 -16.26 -29.62 -1.69
C PHE A 49 -16.70 -28.17 -1.56
N SER A 50 -18.00 -27.87 -1.55
CA SER A 50 -18.46 -26.48 -1.60
C SER A 50 -17.92 -25.69 -0.41
N TYR A 51 -18.05 -26.24 0.80
CA TYR A 51 -17.61 -25.57 2.02
C TYR A 51 -16.08 -25.31 2.06
N LEU A 52 -15.27 -26.29 1.64
CA LEU A 52 -13.82 -26.10 1.56
C LEU A 52 -13.44 -25.09 0.47
N SER A 53 -14.10 -25.16 -0.69
CA SER A 53 -13.90 -24.22 -1.79
C SER A 53 -14.28 -22.79 -1.40
N ASP A 54 -15.36 -22.61 -0.63
CA ASP A 54 -15.79 -21.32 -0.12
C ASP A 54 -14.74 -20.76 0.85
N ILE A 55 -14.24 -21.58 1.79
CA ILE A 55 -13.14 -21.19 2.70
C ILE A 55 -11.90 -20.76 1.92
N GLU A 56 -11.46 -21.55 0.94
CA GLU A 56 -10.27 -21.24 0.15
C GLU A 56 -10.45 -19.97 -0.70
N THR A 57 -11.65 -19.74 -1.22
CA THR A 57 -11.99 -18.53 -1.97
C THR A 57 -11.97 -17.30 -1.06
N SER A 58 -12.60 -17.36 0.12
CA SER A 58 -12.56 -16.29 1.11
C SER A 58 -11.14 -16.00 1.58
N MET A 59 -10.31 -17.02 1.84
CA MET A 59 -8.90 -16.83 2.16
C MET A 59 -8.13 -16.16 1.01
N SER A 60 -8.42 -16.51 -0.25
CA SER A 60 -7.81 -15.84 -1.41
C SER A 60 -8.19 -14.37 -1.48
N HIS A 61 -9.46 -14.03 -1.20
CA HIS A 61 -9.91 -12.64 -1.14
C HIS A 61 -9.25 -11.86 0.01
N LEU A 62 -9.19 -12.43 1.21
CA LEU A 62 -8.53 -11.82 2.37
C LEU A 62 -7.04 -11.57 2.13
N ASN A 63 -6.35 -12.47 1.42
CA ASN A 63 -4.97 -12.24 1.01
C ASN A 63 -4.83 -11.06 0.03
N ALA A 64 -5.75 -10.92 -0.93
CA ALA A 64 -5.77 -9.77 -1.82
C ALA A 64 -6.06 -8.46 -1.05
N TYR A 65 -7.02 -8.48 -0.12
CA TYR A 65 -7.31 -7.33 0.73
C TYR A 65 -6.14 -6.96 1.63
N LYS A 66 -5.40 -7.93 2.17
CA LYS A 66 -4.18 -7.68 2.94
C LYS A 66 -3.14 -6.91 2.12
N THR A 67 -2.94 -7.27 0.85
CA THR A 67 -2.07 -6.49 -0.06
C THR A 67 -2.62 -5.09 -0.29
N SER A 68 -3.92 -4.95 -0.57
CA SER A 68 -4.53 -3.63 -0.76
C SER A 68 -4.45 -2.74 0.48
N SER A 69 -4.63 -3.29 1.69
CA SER A 69 -4.46 -2.56 2.95
C SER A 69 -3.02 -2.10 3.15
N ALA A 70 -2.03 -2.96 2.86
CA ALA A 70 -0.63 -2.58 2.95
C ALA A 70 -0.26 -1.45 1.97
N GLU A 71 -0.80 -1.48 0.74
CA GLU A 71 -0.65 -0.39 -0.22
C GLU A 71 -1.30 0.90 0.29
N ALA A 72 -2.52 0.83 0.80
CA ALA A 72 -3.23 1.97 1.36
C ALA A 72 -2.45 2.58 2.54
N THR A 73 -1.97 1.78 3.49
CA THR A 73 -1.14 2.22 4.61
C THR A 73 0.13 2.93 4.14
N GLN A 74 0.87 2.32 3.20
CA GLN A 74 2.10 2.93 2.70
C GLN A 74 1.81 4.27 2.00
N PHE A 75 0.70 4.36 1.27
CA PHE A 75 0.30 5.56 0.57
C PHE A 75 -0.11 6.68 1.53
N THR A 76 -0.93 6.39 2.54
CA THR A 76 -1.35 7.39 3.54
C THR A 76 -0.20 7.85 4.42
N SER A 77 0.72 6.95 4.80
CA SER A 77 1.89 7.32 5.61
C SER A 77 2.90 8.18 4.83
N ALA A 78 3.01 7.95 3.52
CA ALA A 78 3.79 8.84 2.64
C ALA A 78 3.16 10.25 2.59
N MET A 79 1.83 10.35 2.48
CA MET A 79 1.14 11.64 2.54
C MET A 79 1.30 12.34 3.89
N GLN A 80 1.17 11.62 5.01
CA GLN A 80 1.42 12.18 6.35
C GLN A 80 2.82 12.77 6.46
N SER A 81 3.83 12.02 6.01
CA SER A 81 5.22 12.45 6.07
C SER A 81 5.47 13.69 5.21
N ALA A 82 4.89 13.73 4.00
CA ALA A 82 4.99 14.89 3.13
C ALA A 82 4.32 16.13 3.75
N LEU A 83 3.11 15.99 4.29
CA LEU A 83 2.39 17.10 4.93
C LEU A 83 3.03 17.55 6.25
N ASP A 84 3.68 16.66 6.99
CA ASP A 84 4.47 17.00 8.17
C ASP A 84 5.64 17.94 7.82
N VAL A 85 6.33 17.65 6.72
CA VAL A 85 7.40 18.51 6.19
C VAL A 85 6.83 19.86 5.75
N VAL A 86 5.70 19.87 5.02
CA VAL A 86 5.02 21.11 4.61
C VAL A 86 4.65 21.97 5.82
N GLN A 87 4.04 21.36 6.84
CA GLN A 87 3.64 22.05 8.07
C GLN A 87 4.83 22.60 8.84
N THR A 88 5.88 21.80 9.00
CA THR A 88 7.07 22.21 9.76
C THR A 88 7.75 23.38 9.07
N GLN A 89 8.00 23.27 7.76
CA GLN A 89 8.64 24.34 6.98
C GLN A 89 7.78 25.60 6.97
N SER A 90 6.47 25.50 6.74
CA SER A 90 5.58 26.67 6.74
C SER A 90 5.54 27.37 8.11
N THR A 91 5.50 26.60 9.20
CA THR A 91 5.44 27.12 10.57
C THR A 91 6.75 27.79 10.98
N ASP A 92 7.89 27.16 10.68
CA ASP A 92 9.22 27.71 10.96
C ASP A 92 9.43 29.02 10.19
N LEU A 93 9.05 29.05 8.91
CA LEU A 93 9.13 30.26 8.09
C LEU A 93 8.26 31.38 8.62
N GLY A 94 7.00 31.10 8.92
CA GLY A 94 6.07 32.11 9.41
C GLY A 94 6.57 32.72 10.73
N THR A 95 7.08 31.89 11.63
CA THR A 95 7.69 32.35 12.90
C THR A 95 8.92 33.23 12.66
N ASN A 96 9.82 32.81 11.76
CA ASN A 96 11.02 33.55 11.40
C ASN A 96 10.67 34.91 10.75
N ILE A 97 9.76 34.90 9.77
CA ILE A 97 9.25 36.11 9.12
C ILE A 97 8.72 37.12 10.15
N LEU A 98 7.83 36.69 11.06
CA LEU A 98 7.23 37.59 12.05
C LEU A 98 8.28 38.17 13.01
N SER A 99 9.27 37.37 13.41
CA SER A 99 10.40 37.83 14.22
C SER A 99 11.23 38.89 13.50
N VAL A 100 11.54 38.67 12.22
CA VAL A 100 12.35 39.60 11.41
C VAL A 100 11.61 40.90 11.13
N VAL A 101 10.32 40.83 10.81
CA VAL A 101 9.47 42.02 10.60
C VAL A 101 9.39 42.85 11.87
N ALA A 102 9.24 42.22 13.05
CA ALA A 102 9.23 42.92 14.33
C ALA A 102 10.57 43.62 14.64
N GLY A 103 11.69 43.06 14.16
CA GLY A 103 13.01 43.67 14.30
C GLY A 103 13.25 44.90 13.41
N GLY A 104 12.51 45.05 12.32
CA GLY A 104 12.56 46.25 11.45
C GLY A 104 13.88 46.47 10.72
N ILE A 105 14.70 45.43 10.55
CA ILE A 105 16.01 45.53 9.87
C ILE A 105 15.87 45.10 8.40
N ASP A 106 16.07 46.05 7.50
CA ASP A 106 15.94 45.88 6.04
C ASP A 106 16.83 44.77 5.47
N ALA A 107 18.11 44.72 5.87
CA ALA A 107 19.04 43.68 5.42
C ALA A 107 18.60 42.26 5.84
N VAL A 108 18.04 42.10 7.04
CA VAL A 108 17.54 40.82 7.55
C VAL A 108 16.24 40.43 6.84
N SER A 109 15.38 41.41 6.55
CA SER A 109 14.14 41.19 5.78
C SER A 109 14.41 40.64 4.38
N ARG A 110 15.49 41.10 3.70
CA ARG A 110 15.90 40.52 2.40
C ARG A 110 16.35 39.08 2.53
N GLN A 111 17.12 38.75 3.57
CA GLN A 111 17.62 37.39 3.79
C GLN A 111 16.46 36.38 3.95
N VAL A 112 15.40 36.76 4.65
CA VAL A 112 14.19 35.91 4.80
C VAL A 112 13.51 35.62 3.46
N THR A 113 13.57 36.52 2.48
CA THR A 113 13.03 36.23 1.14
C THR A 113 13.84 35.17 0.39
N VAL A 114 15.15 35.07 0.66
CA VAL A 114 16.00 34.02 0.08
C VAL A 114 15.63 32.68 0.70
N GLU A 115 15.49 32.64 2.03
CA GLU A 115 15.02 31.46 2.75
C GLU A 115 13.64 31.00 2.28
N ALA A 116 12.68 31.92 2.10
CA ALA A 116 11.35 31.59 1.58
C ALA A 116 11.41 30.96 0.17
N ARG A 117 12.33 31.39 -0.71
CA ARG A 117 12.52 30.76 -2.04
C ARG A 117 13.04 29.33 -1.90
N GLU A 118 14.01 29.10 -1.02
CA GLU A 118 14.57 27.77 -0.78
C GLU A 118 13.52 26.81 -0.20
N GLN A 119 12.75 27.30 0.78
CA GLN A 119 11.70 26.51 1.40
C GLN A 119 10.53 26.23 0.45
N LEU A 120 10.16 27.18 -0.43
CA LEU A 120 9.19 26.89 -1.50
C LEU A 120 9.68 25.73 -2.38
N GLY A 121 10.97 25.73 -2.73
CA GLY A 121 11.58 24.63 -3.47
C GLY A 121 11.46 23.30 -2.72
N ALA A 122 11.73 23.28 -1.42
CA ALA A 122 11.60 22.09 -0.59
C ALA A 122 10.15 21.59 -0.49
N ILE A 123 9.18 22.48 -0.22
CA ILE A 123 7.75 22.18 -0.17
C ILE A 123 7.28 21.56 -1.49
N VAL A 124 7.58 22.21 -2.62
CA VAL A 124 7.17 21.74 -3.95
C VAL A 124 7.81 20.38 -4.27
N ASN A 125 9.09 20.20 -3.95
CA ASN A 125 9.76 18.91 -4.15
C ASN A 125 9.14 17.80 -3.31
N THR A 126 8.80 18.08 -2.05
CA THR A 126 8.10 17.13 -1.17
C THR A 126 6.71 16.76 -1.70
N LEU A 127 5.94 17.74 -2.18
CA LEU A 127 4.63 17.49 -2.80
C LEU A 127 4.75 16.77 -4.15
N ASN A 128 5.89 16.89 -4.82
CA ASN A 128 6.19 16.18 -6.06
C ASN A 128 6.77 14.77 -5.87
N THR A 129 6.86 14.28 -4.63
CA THR A 129 7.35 12.92 -4.36
C THR A 129 6.44 11.84 -4.93
N ASP A 130 7.05 10.73 -5.34
CA ASP A 130 6.37 9.54 -5.79
C ASP A 130 6.61 8.36 -4.84
N LEU A 131 5.64 7.46 -4.79
CA LEU A 131 5.72 6.18 -4.10
C LEU A 131 5.64 5.07 -5.14
N ALA A 132 6.72 4.30 -5.29
CA ALA A 132 6.82 3.22 -6.27
C ALA A 132 6.49 3.67 -7.72
N GLY A 133 6.95 4.86 -8.12
CA GLY A 133 6.72 5.41 -9.45
C GLY A 133 5.33 6.05 -9.65
N ARG A 134 4.58 6.26 -8.56
CA ARG A 134 3.25 6.90 -8.57
C ARG A 134 3.24 8.15 -7.71
N SER A 135 2.97 9.31 -8.32
CA SER A 135 2.87 10.57 -7.59
C SER A 135 1.64 10.60 -6.67
N ILE A 136 1.87 10.85 -5.39
CA ILE A 136 0.83 10.65 -4.36
C ILE A 136 -0.21 11.77 -4.31
N PHE A 137 0.10 12.98 -4.78
CA PHE A 137 -0.81 14.15 -4.75
C PHE A 137 -1.41 14.52 -6.13
N SER A 138 -1.38 13.60 -7.10
CA SER A 138 -1.68 13.87 -8.53
C SER A 138 -3.05 13.38 -9.02
N GLY A 139 -3.87 12.78 -8.15
CA GLY A 139 -5.13 12.15 -8.57
C GLY A 139 -4.87 10.96 -9.51
N THR A 140 -5.66 10.81 -10.57
CA THR A 140 -5.44 9.73 -11.57
C THR A 140 -4.21 9.92 -12.47
N ALA A 141 -3.62 11.11 -12.51
CA ALA A 141 -2.42 11.42 -13.31
C ALA A 141 -1.12 11.00 -12.58
N SER A 142 -1.07 9.76 -12.08
CA SER A 142 0.01 9.28 -11.20
C SER A 142 1.37 9.12 -11.86
N ASN A 143 1.47 9.32 -13.18
CA ASN A 143 2.69 9.17 -13.97
C ASN A 143 3.47 10.48 -14.15
N GLN A 144 3.05 11.56 -13.51
CA GLN A 144 3.71 12.86 -13.58
C GLN A 144 3.64 13.61 -12.25
N ALA A 145 4.59 14.52 -12.05
CA ALA A 145 4.62 15.37 -10.87
C ALA A 145 3.32 16.20 -10.78
N PRO A 146 2.71 16.35 -9.60
CA PRO A 146 1.47 17.08 -9.41
C PRO A 146 1.62 18.60 -9.53
N LEU A 147 2.80 19.16 -9.30
CA LEU A 147 3.07 20.59 -9.37
C LEU A 147 4.20 20.91 -10.35
N ALA A 148 4.05 22.03 -11.06
CA ALA A 148 5.16 22.66 -11.76
C ALA A 148 6.33 23.03 -10.81
N SER A 149 7.48 23.38 -11.39
CA SER A 149 8.66 23.71 -10.58
C SER A 149 8.41 24.95 -9.70
N SER A 150 9.14 25.07 -8.59
CA SER A 150 9.08 26.27 -7.74
C SER A 150 9.43 27.55 -8.50
N THR A 151 10.28 27.45 -9.53
CA THR A 151 10.62 28.57 -10.41
C THR A 151 9.43 29.00 -11.27
N ASP A 152 8.67 28.04 -11.81
CA ASP A 152 7.47 28.34 -12.62
C ASP A 152 6.35 28.94 -11.76
N ILE A 153 6.20 28.47 -10.52
CA ILE A 153 5.30 29.06 -9.52
C ILE A 153 5.67 30.52 -9.27
N LEU A 154 6.94 30.79 -8.91
CA LEU A 154 7.40 32.16 -8.64
C LEU A 154 7.27 33.07 -9.87
N ASN A 155 7.52 32.56 -11.08
CA ASN A 155 7.35 33.33 -12.31
C ASN A 155 5.88 33.69 -12.55
N SER A 156 4.97 32.75 -12.31
CA SER A 156 3.52 32.97 -12.45
C SER A 156 3.03 34.00 -11.43
N VAL A 157 3.37 33.85 -10.15
CA VAL A 157 3.01 34.80 -9.10
C VAL A 157 3.63 36.18 -9.36
N ARG A 158 4.89 36.26 -9.83
CA ARG A 158 5.51 37.52 -10.23
C ARG A 158 4.71 38.21 -11.33
N SER A 159 4.23 37.47 -12.33
CA SER A 159 3.43 38.04 -13.42
C SER A 159 2.10 38.63 -12.93
N VAL A 160 1.49 38.02 -11.91
CA VAL A 160 0.24 38.48 -11.29
C VAL A 160 0.46 39.76 -10.47
N MET A 161 1.58 39.84 -9.75
CA MET A 161 1.97 41.01 -8.96
C MET A 161 2.50 42.18 -9.81
N ALA A 162 2.90 41.92 -11.05
CA ALA A 162 3.43 42.93 -11.95
C ALA A 162 2.34 43.95 -12.34
N GLY A 163 2.66 45.24 -12.22
CA GLY A 163 1.72 46.33 -12.51
C GLY A 163 0.74 46.68 -11.38
N GLN A 164 0.67 45.87 -10.31
CA GLN A 164 -0.08 46.21 -9.09
C GLN A 164 0.71 47.18 -8.20
N ILE A 165 0.02 48.12 -7.56
CA ILE A 165 0.62 49.21 -6.78
C ILE A 165 0.33 49.01 -5.29
N GLY A 166 1.39 48.84 -4.50
CA GLY A 166 1.28 48.68 -3.06
C GLY A 166 0.93 47.26 -2.61
N PRO A 167 1.11 46.98 -1.30
CA PRO A 167 1.04 45.62 -0.77
C PRO A 167 -0.38 45.03 -0.88
N THR A 168 -1.41 45.84 -0.61
CA THR A 168 -2.81 45.38 -0.63
C THR A 168 -3.26 44.92 -2.01
N ASP A 169 -2.95 45.69 -3.06
CA ASP A 169 -3.35 45.34 -4.44
C ASP A 169 -2.57 44.12 -4.94
N LYS A 170 -1.29 44.01 -4.58
CA LYS A 170 -0.47 42.83 -4.90
C LYS A 170 -1.01 41.57 -4.23
N LEU A 171 -1.32 41.61 -2.95
CA LEU A 171 -1.89 40.47 -2.21
C LEU A 171 -3.26 40.07 -2.78
N ALA A 172 -4.15 41.04 -3.00
CA ALA A 172 -5.47 40.77 -3.59
C ALA A 172 -5.39 40.14 -4.98
N ALA A 173 -4.44 40.56 -5.82
CA ALA A 173 -4.22 39.96 -7.13
C ALA A 173 -3.74 38.50 -7.02
N VAL A 174 -2.83 38.22 -6.08
CA VAL A 174 -2.35 36.86 -5.81
C VAL A 174 -3.49 35.98 -5.30
N ASP A 175 -4.25 36.44 -4.31
CA ASP A 175 -5.39 35.72 -3.74
C ASP A 175 -6.43 35.39 -4.84
N ALA A 176 -6.75 36.37 -5.69
CA ALA A 176 -7.67 36.17 -6.81
C ALA A 176 -7.17 35.11 -7.79
N TRP A 177 -5.86 35.08 -8.08
CA TRP A 177 -5.27 34.08 -8.98
C TRP A 177 -5.22 32.67 -8.39
N PHE A 178 -5.00 32.53 -7.08
CA PHE A 178 -5.08 31.21 -6.42
C PHE A 178 -6.52 30.69 -6.32
N ALA A 179 -7.51 31.59 -6.21
CA ALA A 179 -8.94 31.24 -6.16
C ALA A 179 -9.56 31.00 -7.56
N ASP A 180 -8.96 31.53 -8.63
CA ASP A 180 -9.45 31.35 -10.00
C ASP A 180 -9.17 29.91 -10.50
N PRO A 181 -10.19 29.15 -10.96
CA PRO A 181 -9.97 27.86 -11.61
C PRO A 181 -9.03 27.91 -12.83
N ALA A 182 -8.92 29.06 -13.50
CA ALA A 182 -7.98 29.29 -14.60
C ALA A 182 -6.59 29.77 -14.13
N GLY A 183 -6.40 29.95 -12.83
CA GLY A 183 -5.16 30.39 -12.20
C GLY A 183 -4.29 29.22 -11.76
N PHE A 184 -4.11 29.04 -10.45
CA PHE A 184 -3.23 28.01 -9.90
C PHE A 184 -3.55 26.60 -10.44
N ASP A 185 -4.84 26.23 -10.43
CA ASP A 185 -5.29 24.88 -10.80
C ASP A 185 -5.06 24.55 -12.28
N ALA A 186 -5.09 25.56 -13.16
CA ALA A 186 -4.87 25.35 -14.60
C ALA A 186 -3.40 25.51 -15.02
N VAL A 187 -2.62 26.32 -14.31
CA VAL A 187 -1.25 26.70 -14.72
C VAL A 187 -0.19 25.89 -13.97
N ILE A 188 -0.39 25.64 -12.67
CA ILE A 188 0.62 25.02 -11.80
C ILE A 188 0.27 23.56 -11.50
N TYR A 189 -0.99 23.26 -11.23
CA TYR A 189 -1.41 21.90 -10.95
C TYR A 189 -1.41 21.07 -12.24
N GLN A 190 -0.55 20.05 -12.26
CA GLN A 190 -0.38 19.11 -13.37
C GLN A 190 -1.08 17.77 -13.08
N GLY A 191 -1.70 17.60 -11.92
CA GLY A 191 -2.49 16.41 -11.61
C GLY A 191 -3.84 16.38 -12.32
N SER A 192 -4.60 15.33 -12.06
CA SER A 192 -5.95 15.15 -12.61
C SER A 192 -7.03 15.73 -11.69
N SER A 193 -8.10 16.24 -12.29
CA SER A 193 -9.34 16.56 -11.57
C SER A 193 -10.11 15.31 -11.12
N ASP A 194 -9.76 14.13 -11.64
CA ASP A 194 -10.37 12.88 -11.23
C ASP A 194 -9.67 12.29 -10.01
N ALA A 195 -10.47 11.86 -9.03
CA ALA A 195 -9.98 11.18 -7.83
C ALA A 195 -9.39 9.81 -8.18
N MET A 196 -8.40 9.38 -7.40
CA MET A 196 -7.88 8.03 -7.53
C MET A 196 -8.98 6.99 -7.27
N ALA A 197 -8.85 5.83 -7.94
CA ALA A 197 -9.71 4.69 -7.62
C ALA A 197 -9.57 4.33 -6.14
N PRO A 198 -10.68 4.02 -5.44
CA PRO A 198 -10.63 3.70 -4.03
C PRO A 198 -9.86 2.40 -3.80
N PHE A 199 -9.19 2.30 -2.66
CA PHE A 199 -8.61 1.05 -2.19
C PHE A 199 -9.72 0.14 -1.70
N ARG A 200 -9.79 -1.08 -2.23
CA ARG A 200 -10.78 -2.06 -1.78
C ARG A 200 -10.19 -2.89 -0.64
N LEU A 201 -10.64 -2.60 0.58
CA LEU A 201 -10.06 -3.16 1.80
C LEU A 201 -10.86 -4.36 2.34
N SER A 202 -12.11 -4.51 1.93
CA SER A 202 -12.92 -5.68 2.23
C SER A 202 -13.96 -5.91 1.13
N GLU A 203 -14.84 -6.89 1.31
CA GLU A 203 -15.94 -7.12 0.38
C GLU A 203 -16.92 -5.93 0.35
N HIS A 204 -17.05 -5.21 1.47
CA HIS A 204 -18.06 -4.17 1.69
C HIS A 204 -17.47 -2.77 1.94
N GLU A 205 -16.14 -2.65 2.04
CA GLU A 205 -15.49 -1.38 2.34
C GLU A 205 -14.48 -1.00 1.26
N ASP A 206 -14.78 0.14 0.66
CA ASP A 206 -13.90 0.88 -0.22
C ASP A 206 -13.45 2.16 0.50
N LEU A 207 -12.19 2.51 0.32
CA LEU A 207 -11.58 3.69 0.90
C LEU A 207 -11.12 4.64 -0.20
N SER A 208 -11.82 5.77 -0.34
CA SER A 208 -11.41 6.87 -1.19
C SER A 208 -10.44 7.80 -0.45
N LEU A 209 -9.34 8.13 -1.11
CA LEU A 209 -8.35 9.07 -0.62
C LEU A 209 -8.22 10.20 -1.65
N ASP A 210 -8.66 11.39 -1.29
CA ASP A 210 -8.78 12.52 -2.22
C ASP A 210 -8.02 13.75 -1.73
N VAL A 211 -6.73 13.56 -1.39
CA VAL A 211 -5.83 14.65 -1.04
C VAL A 211 -4.90 14.90 -2.21
N ARG A 212 -4.92 16.12 -2.74
CA ARG A 212 -4.19 16.52 -3.95
C ARG A 212 -3.38 17.77 -3.70
N ALA A 213 -2.42 18.04 -4.57
CA ALA A 213 -1.54 19.20 -4.40
C ALA A 213 -2.26 20.55 -4.62
N ASN A 214 -3.49 20.52 -5.17
CA ASN A 214 -4.37 21.68 -5.28
C ASN A 214 -5.43 21.75 -4.15
N ASP A 215 -5.26 20.99 -3.06
CA ASP A 215 -6.05 21.20 -1.85
C ASP A 215 -5.85 22.64 -1.33
N GLU A 216 -6.94 23.27 -0.88
CA GLU A 216 -6.92 24.68 -0.46
C GLU A 216 -5.90 24.95 0.65
N ALA A 217 -5.73 24.03 1.62
CA ALA A 217 -4.75 24.19 2.68
C ALA A 217 -3.31 24.24 2.13
N ILE A 218 -3.02 23.40 1.13
CA ILE A 218 -1.70 23.33 0.47
C ILE A 218 -1.48 24.57 -0.42
N LYS A 219 -2.51 24.97 -1.18
CA LYS A 219 -2.48 26.18 -2.02
C LYS A 219 -2.16 27.41 -1.19
N ASP A 220 -2.77 27.56 -0.03
CA ASP A 220 -2.52 28.67 0.87
C ASP A 220 -1.10 28.68 1.45
N VAL A 221 -0.51 27.52 1.76
CA VAL A 221 0.92 27.46 2.10
C VAL A 221 1.75 27.98 0.93
N ILE A 222 1.56 27.41 -0.27
CA ILE A 222 2.34 27.79 -1.46
C ILE A 222 2.18 29.28 -1.76
N ARG A 223 0.97 29.83 -1.63
CA ARG A 223 0.64 31.24 -1.81
C ARG A 223 1.46 32.13 -0.87
N ASN A 224 1.37 31.89 0.44
CA ASN A 224 2.06 32.70 1.43
C ASN A 224 3.58 32.61 1.30
N VAL A 225 4.12 31.41 1.06
CA VAL A 225 5.56 31.23 0.83
C VAL A 225 6.01 31.94 -0.46
N ALA A 226 5.23 31.87 -1.53
CA ALA A 226 5.54 32.55 -2.79
C ALA A 226 5.53 34.07 -2.66
N VAL A 227 4.57 34.64 -1.91
CA VAL A 227 4.55 36.07 -1.59
C VAL A 227 5.80 36.48 -0.82
N ALA A 228 6.16 35.73 0.23
CA ALA A 228 7.37 36.01 1.01
C ALA A 228 8.66 35.90 0.16
N ALA A 229 8.72 34.92 -0.73
CA ALA A 229 9.81 34.70 -1.65
C ALA A 229 9.98 35.85 -2.67
N LEU A 230 8.88 36.50 -3.08
CA LEU A 230 8.90 37.61 -4.05
C LEU A 230 9.01 39.00 -3.40
N ALA A 231 9.00 39.10 -2.07
CA ALA A 231 9.00 40.38 -1.37
C ALA A 231 10.30 41.21 -1.53
N ASP A 232 11.36 40.64 -2.13
CA ASP A 232 12.60 41.35 -2.53
C ASP A 232 12.87 41.25 -4.03
N ASP A 233 11.86 40.94 -4.84
CA ASP A 233 12.02 40.83 -6.29
C ASP A 233 12.16 42.22 -6.92
N ALA A 234 13.31 42.46 -7.57
CA ALA A 234 13.64 43.75 -8.18
C ALA A 234 12.67 44.15 -9.30
N ALA A 235 12.02 43.19 -9.98
CA ALA A 235 11.08 43.48 -11.05
C ALA A 235 9.75 44.04 -10.54
N LEU A 236 9.44 43.86 -9.26
CA LEU A 236 8.18 44.27 -8.65
C LEU A 236 8.22 45.68 -8.03
N GLY A 237 9.42 46.29 -7.95
CA GLY A 237 9.61 47.65 -7.44
C GLY A 237 9.29 47.81 -5.95
N ILE A 238 9.43 46.74 -5.16
CA ILE A 238 9.01 46.69 -3.76
C ILE A 238 9.97 47.49 -2.87
N ASP A 239 9.44 48.48 -2.15
CA ASP A 239 10.21 49.24 -1.16
C ASP A 239 10.26 48.53 0.21
N PHE A 240 10.99 49.10 1.17
CA PHE A 240 11.13 48.49 2.50
C PHE A 240 9.79 48.38 3.26
N THR A 241 8.92 49.38 3.15
CA THR A 241 7.64 49.41 3.86
C THR A 241 6.69 48.38 3.26
N GLU A 242 6.65 48.30 1.94
CA GLU A 242 5.88 47.30 1.19
C GLU A 242 6.41 45.88 1.45
N ARG A 243 7.74 45.67 1.46
CA ARG A 243 8.34 44.39 1.82
C ARG A 243 7.91 43.95 3.21
N ALA A 244 8.00 44.83 4.20
CA ALA A 244 7.61 44.51 5.56
C ALA A 244 6.13 44.14 5.67
N ALA A 245 5.26 44.81 4.90
CA ALA A 245 3.83 44.50 4.86
C ALA A 245 3.55 43.13 4.20
N LEU A 246 4.15 42.85 3.03
CA LEU A 246 4.01 41.56 2.33
C LEU A 246 4.54 40.40 3.18
N LEU A 247 5.68 40.59 3.84
CA LEU A 247 6.23 39.61 4.77
C LEU A 247 5.33 39.43 5.98
N ASN A 248 4.82 40.52 6.59
CA ASN A 248 3.91 40.40 7.73
C ASN A 248 2.66 39.57 7.38
N ASP A 249 2.03 39.89 6.24
CA ASP A 249 0.84 39.19 5.77
C ASP A 249 1.12 37.71 5.50
N ALA A 250 2.21 37.40 4.76
CA ALA A 250 2.62 36.03 4.51
C ALA A 250 2.93 35.27 5.81
N GLY A 251 3.61 35.90 6.78
CA GLY A 251 3.91 35.31 8.08
C GLY A 251 2.66 35.00 8.90
N VAL A 252 1.70 35.93 8.96
CA VAL A 252 0.40 35.73 9.61
C VAL A 252 -0.42 34.65 8.88
N GLY A 253 -0.40 34.65 7.54
CA GLY A 253 -1.06 33.67 6.69
C GLY A 253 -0.57 32.25 6.96
N LEU A 254 0.75 32.04 7.02
CA LEU A 254 1.34 30.73 7.35
C LEU A 254 0.95 30.24 8.75
N MET A 255 0.93 31.14 9.74
CA MET A 255 0.52 30.81 11.11
C MET A 255 -0.96 30.46 11.21
N THR A 256 -1.80 31.13 10.44
CA THR A 256 -3.25 30.88 10.41
C THR A 256 -3.54 29.54 9.71
N ASN A 257 -2.91 29.32 8.56
CA ASN A 257 -3.08 28.11 7.75
C ASN A 257 -2.51 26.84 8.41
N ALA A 258 -1.61 26.96 9.39
CA ALA A 258 -1.09 25.80 10.14
C ALA A 258 -2.22 24.94 10.75
N ALA A 259 -3.36 25.55 11.12
CA ALA A 259 -4.53 24.83 11.59
C ALA A 259 -5.19 23.99 10.47
N ASP A 260 -5.27 24.52 9.25
CA ASP A 260 -5.88 23.84 8.10
C ASP A 260 -5.02 22.66 7.63
N VAL A 261 -3.70 22.83 7.59
CA VAL A 261 -2.78 21.70 7.30
C VAL A 261 -2.85 20.64 8.40
N THR A 262 -2.98 21.05 9.67
CA THR A 262 -3.19 20.11 10.78
C THR A 262 -4.50 19.35 10.61
N ALA A 263 -5.59 20.02 10.20
CA ALA A 263 -6.87 19.38 9.93
C ALA A 263 -6.79 18.39 8.76
N LEU A 264 -6.09 18.75 7.68
CA LEU A 264 -5.84 17.86 6.54
C LEU A 264 -5.08 16.60 6.97
N ARG A 265 -4.02 16.76 7.79
CA ARG A 265 -3.29 15.64 8.39
C ARG A 265 -4.16 14.81 9.32
N ALA A 266 -5.01 15.43 10.13
CA ALA A 266 -5.92 14.70 11.02
C ALA A 266 -6.91 13.83 10.23
N ASN A 267 -7.42 14.32 9.10
CA ASN A 267 -8.29 13.56 8.21
C ASN A 267 -7.59 12.32 7.64
N ILE A 268 -6.32 12.45 7.22
CA ILE A 268 -5.53 11.29 6.78
C ILE A 268 -5.27 10.33 7.95
N GLY A 269 -5.03 10.83 9.15
CA GLY A 269 -4.84 9.99 10.35
C GLY A 269 -6.08 9.15 10.69
N PHE A 270 -7.28 9.72 10.55
CA PHE A 270 -8.53 8.97 10.68
C PHE A 270 -8.65 7.86 9.63
N ILE A 271 -8.19 8.13 8.40
CA ILE A 271 -8.15 7.14 7.34
C ILE A 271 -7.16 6.02 7.68
N GLU A 272 -5.98 6.34 8.21
CA GLU A 272 -4.98 5.36 8.66
C GLU A 272 -5.54 4.45 9.75
N GLU A 273 -6.20 5.01 10.76
CA GLU A 273 -6.87 4.24 11.82
C GLU A 273 -7.92 3.29 11.24
N ARG A 274 -8.72 3.78 10.29
CA ARG A 274 -9.73 2.95 9.62
C ARG A 274 -9.10 1.82 8.79
N ILE A 275 -7.97 2.06 8.12
CA ILE A 275 -7.23 0.99 7.41
C ILE A 275 -6.78 -0.08 8.40
N ASP A 276 -6.24 0.32 9.56
CA ASP A 276 -5.72 -0.59 10.57
C ASP A 276 -6.82 -1.46 11.22
N ASP A 277 -7.98 -0.87 11.52
CA ASP A 277 -9.15 -1.61 12.03
C ASP A 277 -9.64 -2.66 11.03
N ILE A 278 -9.74 -2.30 9.74
CA ILE A 278 -10.14 -3.24 8.68
C ILE A 278 -9.10 -4.34 8.49
N ALA A 279 -7.81 -3.99 8.46
CA ALA A 279 -6.72 -4.95 8.33
C ALA A 279 -6.70 -5.94 9.50
N THR A 280 -6.95 -5.46 10.72
CA THR A 280 -7.06 -6.29 11.93
C THR A 280 -8.23 -7.27 11.84
N ARG A 281 -9.42 -6.80 11.41
CA ARG A 281 -10.60 -7.65 11.20
C ARG A 281 -10.34 -8.73 10.15
N ASN A 282 -9.78 -8.36 9.00
CA ASN A 282 -9.41 -9.30 7.94
C ASN A 282 -8.41 -10.37 8.44
N SER A 283 -7.45 -9.97 9.28
CA SER A 283 -6.49 -10.90 9.88
C SER A 283 -7.16 -11.90 10.85
N ILE A 284 -8.12 -11.44 11.64
CA ILE A 284 -8.92 -12.30 12.53
C ILE A 284 -9.76 -13.30 11.71
N GLU A 285 -10.39 -12.83 10.63
CA GLU A 285 -11.17 -13.69 9.74
C GLU A 285 -10.28 -14.73 9.05
N SER A 286 -9.13 -14.31 8.51
CA SER A 286 -8.16 -15.22 7.88
C SER A 286 -7.72 -16.32 8.85
N THR A 287 -7.40 -15.95 10.09
CA THR A 287 -7.01 -16.90 11.15
C THR A 287 -8.16 -17.87 11.46
N SER A 288 -9.40 -17.38 11.54
CA SER A 288 -10.58 -18.20 11.81
C SER A 288 -10.86 -19.20 10.69
N LEU A 289 -10.71 -18.79 9.43
CA LEU A 289 -10.82 -19.64 8.26
C LEU A 289 -9.69 -20.67 8.18
N GLU A 290 -8.46 -20.30 8.56
CA GLU A 290 -7.35 -21.24 8.70
C GLU A 290 -7.64 -22.32 9.75
N TYR A 291 -8.20 -21.95 10.91
CA TYR A 291 -8.66 -22.90 11.92
C TYR A 291 -9.78 -23.81 11.39
N ALA A 292 -10.78 -23.25 10.71
CA ALA A 292 -11.88 -24.02 10.12
C ALA A 292 -11.35 -25.02 9.07
N LYS A 293 -10.44 -24.57 8.21
CA LYS A 293 -9.74 -25.43 7.23
C LYS A 293 -8.94 -26.53 7.92
N GLY A 294 -8.19 -26.18 8.97
CA GLY A 294 -7.46 -27.13 9.80
C GLY A 294 -8.39 -28.19 10.38
N ALA A 295 -9.49 -27.79 11.02
CA ALA A 295 -10.45 -28.72 11.61
C ALA A 295 -11.10 -29.67 10.59
N LEU A 296 -11.29 -29.25 9.33
CA LEU A 296 -11.77 -30.11 8.25
C LEU A 296 -10.71 -31.10 7.75
N LEU A 297 -9.44 -30.69 7.74
CA LEU A 297 -8.36 -31.39 7.07
C LEU A 297 -7.38 -32.08 8.03
N SER A 298 -7.50 -31.91 9.35
CA SER A 298 -6.61 -32.54 10.32
C SER A 298 -6.74 -34.06 10.32
N VAL A 299 -5.60 -34.75 10.38
CA VAL A 299 -5.54 -36.19 10.69
C VAL A 299 -5.24 -36.41 12.18
N ASP A 300 -5.70 -37.53 12.73
CA ASP A 300 -5.18 -38.04 13.99
C ASP A 300 -3.78 -38.66 13.74
N PRO A 301 -2.68 -38.10 14.29
CA PRO A 301 -1.33 -38.61 14.06
C PRO A 301 -1.14 -40.03 14.59
N TYR A 302 -1.84 -40.41 15.67
CA TYR A 302 -1.74 -41.75 16.25
C TYR A 302 -2.44 -42.78 15.36
N GLU A 303 -3.64 -42.48 14.87
CA GLU A 303 -4.32 -43.36 13.91
C GLU A 303 -3.53 -43.49 12.61
N THR A 304 -3.00 -42.37 12.10
CA THR A 304 -2.20 -42.34 10.86
C THR A 304 -0.91 -43.14 11.01
N ALA A 305 -0.19 -42.98 12.12
CA ALA A 305 1.02 -43.77 12.41
C ALA A 305 0.70 -45.27 12.54
N THR A 306 -0.39 -45.62 13.23
CA THR A 306 -0.82 -47.02 13.39
C THR A 306 -1.14 -47.66 12.04
N ARG A 307 -1.88 -46.96 11.17
CA ARG A 307 -2.16 -47.43 9.80
C ARG A 307 -0.91 -47.52 8.95
N LEU A 308 0.02 -46.57 9.10
CA LEU A 308 1.28 -46.57 8.36
C LEU A 308 2.13 -47.81 8.72
N GLU A 309 2.19 -48.19 10.00
CA GLU A 309 2.84 -49.42 10.47
C GLU A 309 2.14 -50.67 9.92
N GLU A 310 0.80 -50.68 9.89
CA GLU A 310 0.04 -51.79 9.31
C GLU A 310 0.36 -51.98 7.82
N VAL A 311 0.33 -50.90 7.03
CA VAL A 311 0.65 -50.94 5.59
C VAL A 311 2.11 -51.35 5.35
N GLN A 312 3.04 -50.91 6.21
CA GLN A 312 4.43 -51.38 6.20
C GLN A 312 4.52 -52.89 6.40
N PHE A 313 3.83 -53.43 7.40
CA PHE A 313 3.80 -54.86 7.67
C PHE A 313 3.15 -55.66 6.52
N GLN A 314 2.07 -55.15 5.95
CA GLN A 314 1.41 -55.77 4.79
C GLN A 314 2.32 -55.80 3.56
N LEU A 315 3.11 -54.73 3.30
CA LEU A 315 4.10 -54.70 2.22
C LEU A 315 5.23 -55.71 2.45
N GLN A 316 5.79 -55.77 3.65
CA GLN A 316 6.83 -56.74 4.01
C GLN A 316 6.33 -58.19 3.84
N SER A 317 5.09 -58.45 4.29
CA SER A 317 4.44 -59.75 4.13
C SER A 317 4.21 -60.09 2.66
N LEU A 318 3.75 -59.13 1.85
CA LEU A 318 3.56 -59.30 0.42
C LEU A 318 4.87 -59.64 -0.29
N TYR A 319 5.97 -58.94 0.02
CA TYR A 319 7.29 -59.27 -0.54
C TYR A 319 7.77 -60.64 -0.09
N THR A 320 7.57 -61.00 1.18
CA THR A 320 7.92 -62.32 1.69
C THR A 320 7.19 -63.44 0.94
N VAL A 321 5.88 -63.26 0.70
CA VAL A 321 5.08 -64.20 -0.10
C VAL A 321 5.53 -64.22 -1.56
N THR A 322 5.84 -63.07 -2.14
CA THR A 322 6.33 -62.97 -3.53
C THR A 322 7.65 -63.72 -3.70
N VAL A 323 8.59 -63.55 -2.76
CA VAL A 323 9.88 -64.26 -2.75
C VAL A 323 9.65 -65.78 -2.59
N ARG A 324 8.88 -66.21 -1.59
CA ARG A 324 8.58 -67.65 -1.39
C ARG A 324 7.87 -68.28 -2.60
N SER A 325 6.94 -67.56 -3.23
CA SER A 325 6.27 -68.01 -4.45
C SER A 325 7.22 -68.07 -5.65
N SER A 326 8.24 -67.22 -5.71
CA SER A 326 9.27 -67.25 -6.75
C SER A 326 10.31 -68.35 -6.54
N GLU A 327 10.51 -68.81 -5.30
CA GLU A 327 11.38 -69.93 -4.94
C GLU A 327 10.73 -71.30 -5.16
N LEU A 328 9.39 -71.37 -5.08
CA LEU A 328 8.57 -72.52 -5.48
C LEU A 328 8.48 -72.64 -7.01
N THR A 329 9.63 -72.76 -7.68
CA THR A 329 9.66 -73.19 -9.08
C THR A 329 9.51 -74.70 -9.15
N LEU A 330 8.83 -75.21 -10.19
CA LEU A 330 8.71 -76.65 -10.48
C LEU A 330 10.07 -77.37 -10.48
N VAL A 331 11.16 -76.63 -10.69
CA VAL A 331 12.55 -77.09 -10.68
C VAL A 331 13.06 -77.46 -9.27
N ASN A 332 12.48 -76.92 -8.21
CA ASN A 332 12.81 -77.28 -6.82
C ASN A 332 11.93 -78.41 -6.25
N PHE A 333 10.91 -78.87 -7.00
CA PHE A 333 10.02 -79.96 -6.59
C PHE A 333 10.35 -81.30 -7.31
N LEU A 334 11.14 -81.25 -8.38
CA LEU A 334 11.70 -82.41 -9.08
C LEU A 334 13.15 -82.64 -8.67
#